data_AF-A0A2R6GTK2-F1
#
_entry.id   AF-A0A2R6GTK2-F1
#
_cell.length_a   1.000
_cell.length_b   1.000
_cell.length_c   1.000
_cell.angle_alpha   90.00
_cell.angle_beta   90.00
_cell.angle_gamma   90.00
#
_symmetry.space_group_name_H-M   'P 1'
#
loop_
_entity.id
_entity.type
_entity.pdbx_description
1 polymer ?
#
loop_
_entity_poly.entity_id
_entity_poly.type
_entity_poly.pdbx_seq_one_letter_code
_entity_poly.pdbx_strand_id
1 'polypeptide(L)'
;TEDRVTIADGPFAGGTTQHLSAIELSLEQWYEQDSRFHREATMFCPAHAEAGKIEGTGENLGASNQVGDCAEDVVSDARETGKVGHAQKLARARKDGQPRILRRDFDSTDGGRASVHFLALQSGIGEFVATREAMNGTDAASEGAVGQRTNNGILQYMSVERRGNYLLPPREHRALPGPRP
;
A
#
# COMPACT_ATOMS: atom_id res chain seq x y z
N THR A 1 1.53 -11.41 9.63
CA THR A 1 2.61 -12.10 10.35
C THR A 1 3.45 -12.86 9.34
N GLU A 2 4.62 -13.38 9.76
CA GLU A 2 5.46 -14.20 8.88
C GLU A 2 4.75 -15.51 8.48
N ASP A 3 4.01 -16.13 9.38
CA ASP A 3 3.24 -17.35 9.09
C ASP A 3 2.21 -17.13 7.97
N ARG A 4 1.48 -16.00 7.99
CA ARG A 4 0.43 -15.71 6.98
C ARG A 4 0.96 -15.51 5.57
N VAL A 5 2.25 -15.17 5.43
CA VAL A 5 2.88 -14.95 4.11
C VAL A 5 3.73 -16.14 3.68
N THR A 6 3.72 -17.24 4.44
CA THR A 6 4.42 -18.48 4.12
C THR A 6 3.51 -19.37 3.26
N ILE A 7 4.08 -20.01 2.23
CA ILE A 7 3.41 -21.03 1.41
C ILE A 7 3.20 -22.26 2.32
N ALA A 8 1.95 -22.68 2.50
CA ALA A 8 1.61 -23.73 3.46
C ALA A 8 2.00 -25.14 2.98
N ASP A 9 1.81 -25.42 1.69
CA ASP A 9 1.87 -26.76 1.12
C ASP A 9 2.44 -26.79 -0.31
N GLY A 10 2.72 -28.00 -0.79
CA GLY A 10 3.26 -28.24 -2.13
C GLY A 10 4.79 -28.05 -2.25
N PRO A 11 5.33 -28.05 -3.49
CA PRO A 11 6.77 -28.08 -3.75
C PRO A 11 7.57 -26.88 -3.20
N PHE A 12 6.89 -25.79 -2.86
CA PHE A 12 7.48 -24.57 -2.33
C PHE A 12 7.02 -24.26 -0.89
N ALA A 13 6.45 -25.24 -0.19
CA ALA A 13 6.05 -25.12 1.21
C ALA A 13 7.20 -24.59 2.08
N GLY A 14 6.89 -23.67 3.00
CA GLY A 14 7.89 -22.95 3.81
C GLY A 14 8.57 -21.77 3.09
N GLY A 15 8.34 -21.60 1.78
CA GLY A 15 8.77 -20.47 0.99
C GLY A 15 7.77 -19.30 1.04
N THR A 16 8.00 -18.28 0.23
CA THR A 16 7.07 -17.16 0.02
C THR A 16 7.27 -16.56 -1.35
N THR A 17 6.37 -15.71 -1.81
CA THR A 17 6.60 -14.87 -2.99
C THR A 17 6.94 -13.45 -2.56
N GLN A 18 7.77 -12.76 -3.33
CA GLN A 18 8.19 -11.38 -3.10
C GLN A 18 7.82 -10.52 -4.29
N HIS A 19 7.18 -9.38 -4.02
CA HIS A 19 7.03 -8.30 -4.99
C HIS A 19 7.98 -7.15 -4.63
N LEU A 20 8.65 -6.61 -5.64
CA LEU A 20 9.46 -5.40 -5.55
C LEU A 20 8.97 -4.37 -6.56
N SER A 21 8.77 -3.13 -6.12
CA SER A 21 8.60 -1.96 -6.98
C SER A 21 9.58 -0.87 -6.58
N ALA A 22 10.27 -0.28 -7.57
CA ALA A 22 10.94 1.00 -7.38
C ALA A 22 9.95 2.11 -7.72
N ILE A 23 9.66 2.97 -6.75
CA ILE A 23 8.61 3.99 -6.85
C ILE A 23 9.24 5.36 -6.62
N GLU A 24 9.16 6.25 -7.60
CA GLU A 24 9.52 7.66 -7.44
C GLU A 24 8.32 8.44 -6.87
N LEU A 25 8.60 9.39 -5.97
CA LEU A 25 7.60 10.17 -5.26
C LEU A 25 7.64 11.64 -5.67
N SER A 26 6.47 12.20 -5.98
CA SER A 26 6.28 13.63 -6.23
C SER A 26 6.01 14.37 -4.91
N LEU A 27 7.05 14.51 -4.08
CA LEU A 27 6.91 15.12 -2.75
C LEU A 27 6.60 16.62 -2.81
N GLU A 28 7.09 17.34 -3.83
CA GLU A 28 6.76 18.74 -4.03
C GLU A 28 5.25 18.92 -4.25
N GLN A 29 4.66 18.11 -5.13
CA GLN A 29 3.22 18.13 -5.33
C GLN A 29 2.47 17.80 -4.04
N TRP A 30 2.92 16.76 -3.31
CA TRP A 30 2.28 16.35 -2.05
C TRP A 30 2.33 17.45 -0.98
N TYR A 31 3.50 18.02 -0.70
CA TYR A 31 3.68 18.95 0.42
C TYR A 31 3.33 20.41 0.09
N GLU A 32 3.60 20.86 -1.14
CA GLU A 32 3.51 22.28 -1.51
C GLU A 32 2.23 22.62 -2.29
N GLN A 33 1.66 21.66 -3.02
CA GLN A 33 0.50 21.92 -3.88
C GLN A 33 -0.83 21.47 -3.26
N ASP A 34 -0.78 20.58 -2.27
CA ASP A 34 -1.98 20.05 -1.61
C ASP A 34 -2.08 20.43 -0.13
N SER A 35 -3.30 20.81 0.27
CA SER A 35 -3.60 21.10 1.66
C SER A 35 -3.39 19.88 2.57
N ARG A 36 -3.11 20.13 3.85
CA ARG A 36 -3.07 19.08 4.87
C ARG A 36 -4.34 18.23 4.88
N PHE A 37 -5.52 18.86 4.77
CA PHE A 37 -6.79 18.17 4.67
C PHE A 37 -6.84 17.21 3.47
N HIS A 38 -6.40 17.66 2.28
CA HIS A 38 -6.38 16.82 1.09
C HIS A 38 -5.47 15.60 1.28
N ARG A 39 -4.28 15.82 1.84
CA ARG A 39 -3.32 14.76 2.15
C ARG A 39 -3.86 13.74 3.15
N GLU A 40 -4.48 14.20 4.23
CA GLU A 40 -5.07 13.30 5.23
C GLU A 40 -6.25 12.51 4.65
N ALA A 41 -7.11 13.16 3.86
CA ALA A 41 -8.27 12.52 3.23
C ALA A 41 -7.86 11.44 2.21
N THR A 42 -6.84 11.73 1.39
CA THR A 42 -6.35 10.80 0.36
C THR A 42 -5.36 9.76 0.90
N MET A 43 -4.68 10.00 2.02
CA MET A 43 -3.86 8.99 2.67
C MET A 43 -4.70 8.01 3.50
N PHE A 44 -5.58 8.53 4.35
CA PHE A 44 -6.35 7.74 5.33
C PHE A 44 -7.77 7.46 4.83
N CYS A 45 -8.69 8.38 5.09
CA CYS A 45 -10.07 8.44 4.57
C CYS A 45 -10.60 9.88 4.79
N PRO A 46 -11.61 10.35 4.04
CA PRO A 46 -12.20 11.70 4.22
C PRO A 46 -12.60 12.01 5.67
N ALA A 47 -13.28 11.07 6.35
CA ALA A 47 -13.71 11.26 7.74
C ALA A 47 -12.56 11.47 8.73
N HIS A 48 -11.34 10.95 8.44
CA HIS A 48 -10.18 11.21 9.28
C HIS A 48 -9.71 12.66 9.20
N ALA A 49 -9.73 13.24 7.99
CA ALA A 49 -9.36 14.63 7.77
C ALA A 49 -10.40 15.59 8.36
N GLU A 50 -11.69 15.27 8.21
CA GLU A 50 -12.80 16.09 8.74
C GLU A 50 -12.81 16.12 10.26
N ALA A 51 -12.57 14.98 10.91
CA ALA A 51 -12.52 14.90 12.36
C ALA A 51 -11.16 15.29 12.95
N GLY A 52 -10.18 15.68 12.13
CA GLY A 52 -8.83 16.03 12.59
C GLY A 52 -8.13 14.90 13.35
N LYS A 53 -8.35 13.64 12.95
CA LYS A 53 -7.87 12.45 13.68
C LYS A 53 -6.35 12.29 13.70
N ILE A 54 -5.63 12.94 12.78
CA ILE A 54 -4.17 12.82 12.67
C ILE A 54 -3.55 14.01 13.41
N GLU A 55 -2.82 13.74 14.49
CA GLU A 55 -2.13 14.79 15.24
C GLU A 55 -0.69 14.92 14.73
N GLY A 56 -0.32 16.11 14.23
CA GLY A 56 1.04 16.37 13.74
C GLY A 56 1.49 15.34 12.69
N THR A 57 2.47 14.51 13.06
CA THR A 57 3.03 13.41 12.25
C THR A 57 2.24 12.11 12.32
N GLY A 58 1.16 12.05 13.10
CA GLY A 58 0.31 10.87 13.28
C GLY A 58 0.76 9.94 14.41
N GLU A 59 1.60 10.40 15.34
CA GLU A 59 2.06 9.61 16.49
C GLU A 59 0.90 9.05 17.34
N ASN A 60 -0.19 9.80 17.43
CA ASN A 60 -1.41 9.41 18.14
C ASN A 60 -2.08 8.14 17.57
N LEU A 61 -1.77 7.77 16.33
CA LEU A 61 -2.31 6.56 15.69
C LEU A 61 -1.58 5.28 16.14
N GLY A 62 -0.35 5.40 16.66
CA GLY A 62 0.45 4.27 17.14
C GLY A 62 0.65 3.20 16.05
N ALA A 63 0.27 1.96 16.34
CA ALA A 63 0.46 0.81 15.46
C ALA A 63 -0.68 0.57 14.45
N SER A 64 -1.69 1.46 14.38
CA SER A 64 -2.86 1.28 13.53
C SER A 64 -3.25 2.58 12.85
N ASN A 65 -3.66 2.52 11.58
CA ASN A 65 -4.18 3.67 10.85
C ASN A 65 -5.67 3.96 11.14
N GLN A 66 -6.36 3.11 11.92
CA GLN A 66 -7.75 3.31 12.38
C GLN A 66 -8.81 3.54 11.28
N VAL A 67 -8.51 3.18 10.03
CA VAL A 67 -9.41 3.36 8.87
C VAL A 67 -10.44 2.24 8.69
N GLY A 68 -10.50 1.27 9.61
CA GLY A 68 -11.37 0.09 9.48
C GLY A 68 -12.84 0.47 9.28
N ASP A 69 -13.31 1.46 10.02
CA ASP A 69 -14.70 1.93 9.96
C ASP A 69 -15.02 2.73 8.69
N CYS A 70 -14.02 3.24 7.96
CA CYS A 70 -14.26 3.96 6.69
C CYS A 70 -14.30 3.00 5.47
N ALA A 71 -14.05 1.69 5.65
CA ALA A 71 -13.78 0.78 4.55
C ALA A 71 -14.97 0.66 3.59
N GLU A 72 -16.18 0.57 4.12
CA GLU A 72 -17.41 0.42 3.34
C GLU A 72 -17.82 1.73 2.62
N ASP A 73 -17.29 2.87 3.05
CA ASP A 73 -17.67 4.19 2.54
C ASP A 73 -16.94 4.60 1.25
N VAL A 74 -16.08 3.75 0.67
CA VAL A 74 -15.27 4.15 -0.49
C VAL A 74 -16.11 4.66 -1.67
N VAL A 75 -17.24 4.02 -1.96
CA VAL A 75 -18.09 4.40 -3.10
C VAL A 75 -18.90 5.66 -2.79
N SER A 76 -19.43 5.80 -1.57
CA SER A 76 -20.12 7.03 -1.14
C SER A 76 -19.14 8.21 -1.09
N ASP A 77 -17.96 8.04 -0.50
CA ASP A 77 -16.92 9.07 -0.45
C ASP A 77 -16.47 9.52 -1.84
N ALA A 78 -16.34 8.59 -2.79
CA ALA A 78 -16.03 8.91 -4.18
C ALA A 78 -17.10 9.80 -4.83
N ARG A 79 -18.37 9.62 -4.48
CA ARG A 79 -19.51 10.38 -5.02
C ARG A 79 -19.72 11.71 -4.30
N GLU A 80 -19.68 11.70 -2.99
CA GLU A 80 -20.10 12.81 -2.13
C GLU A 80 -18.94 13.76 -1.83
N THR A 81 -17.76 13.23 -1.56
CA THR A 81 -16.58 14.04 -1.20
C THR A 81 -15.62 14.24 -2.38
N GLY A 82 -15.79 13.46 -3.45
CA GLY A 82 -14.95 13.50 -4.64
C GLY A 82 -13.51 13.03 -4.38
N LYS A 83 -13.28 12.25 -3.32
CA LYS A 83 -11.96 11.69 -2.94
C LYS A 83 -12.10 10.43 -2.11
N VAL A 84 -11.15 9.51 -2.26
CA VAL A 84 -11.07 8.26 -1.49
C VAL A 84 -9.68 8.06 -0.92
N GLY A 85 -9.59 7.45 0.25
CA GLY A 85 -8.33 7.23 0.96
C GLY A 85 -7.54 6.01 0.45
N HIS A 86 -6.21 6.09 0.48
CA HIS A 86 -5.33 4.96 0.19
C HIS A 86 -5.51 3.83 1.21
N ALA A 87 -5.42 4.15 2.50
CA ALA A 87 -5.60 3.19 3.58
C ALA A 87 -7.05 2.67 3.65
N GLN A 88 -8.04 3.53 3.42
CA GLN A 88 -9.45 3.19 3.32
C GLN A 88 -9.69 2.08 2.28
N LYS A 89 -9.22 2.28 1.04
CA LYS A 89 -9.35 1.27 -0.03
C LYS A 89 -8.70 -0.07 0.35
N LEU A 90 -7.53 -0.02 0.99
CA LEU A 90 -6.81 -1.21 1.44
C LEU A 90 -7.48 -1.93 2.61
N ALA A 91 -8.29 -1.23 3.42
CA ALA A 91 -9.05 -1.84 4.49
C ALA A 91 -10.05 -2.88 3.96
N ARG A 92 -10.71 -2.59 2.83
CA ARG A 92 -11.61 -3.54 2.13
C ARG A 92 -10.92 -4.82 1.67
N ALA A 93 -9.62 -4.75 1.42
CA ALA A 93 -8.85 -5.92 1.01
C ALA A 93 -8.43 -6.80 2.18
N ARG A 94 -8.66 -6.44 3.45
CA ARG A 94 -8.17 -7.26 4.57
C ARG A 94 -8.84 -8.63 4.62
N LYS A 95 -8.10 -9.65 5.05
CA LYS A 95 -8.61 -11.00 5.36
C LYS A 95 -8.62 -11.16 6.86
N ASP A 96 -9.78 -11.42 7.45
CA ASP A 96 -9.95 -11.53 8.93
C ASP A 96 -9.43 -10.28 9.66
N GLY A 97 -9.65 -9.10 9.07
CA GLY A 97 -9.14 -7.82 9.61
C GLY A 97 -7.63 -7.61 9.47
N GLN A 98 -6.90 -8.54 8.86
CA GLN A 98 -5.45 -8.47 8.68
C GLN A 98 -5.04 -8.17 7.23
N PRO A 99 -3.92 -7.47 7.01
CA PRO A 99 -3.34 -7.30 5.67
C PRO A 99 -3.05 -8.65 4.97
N ARG A 100 -3.23 -8.69 3.65
CA ARG A 100 -2.89 -9.86 2.81
C ARG A 100 -1.39 -10.05 2.60
N ILE A 101 -0.63 -8.96 2.68
CA ILE A 101 0.81 -8.91 2.43
C ILE A 101 1.57 -8.41 3.65
N LEU A 102 2.83 -8.82 3.77
CA LEU A 102 3.77 -8.29 4.76
C LEU A 102 4.74 -7.37 4.05
N ARG A 103 4.66 -6.07 4.33
CA ARG A 103 5.59 -5.10 3.74
C ARG A 103 6.90 -5.02 4.54
N ARG A 104 8.00 -4.85 3.81
CA ARG A 104 9.36 -4.57 4.30
C ARG A 104 9.99 -3.48 3.44
N ASP A 105 9.16 -2.52 3.04
CA ASP A 105 9.56 -1.38 2.23
C ASP A 105 10.47 -0.43 3.00
N PHE A 106 11.22 0.37 2.25
CA PHE A 106 12.12 1.38 2.78
C PHE A 106 12.25 2.55 1.81
N ASP A 107 12.51 3.72 2.37
CA ASP A 107 12.74 4.96 1.61
C ASP A 107 14.15 4.97 1.01
N SER A 108 14.29 5.65 -0.12
CA SER A 108 15.58 5.87 -0.79
C SER A 108 15.63 7.25 -1.44
N THR A 109 16.84 7.78 -1.57
CA THR A 109 17.15 9.00 -2.33
C THR A 109 17.98 8.69 -3.58
N ASP A 110 17.98 7.44 -4.03
CA ASP A 110 18.76 6.99 -5.18
C ASP A 110 18.45 7.82 -6.44
N GLY A 111 19.50 8.13 -7.20
CA GLY A 111 19.36 9.00 -8.38
C GLY A 111 18.98 10.45 -8.05
N GLY A 112 19.13 10.87 -6.79
CA GLY A 112 18.81 12.23 -6.34
C GLY A 112 17.31 12.52 -6.29
N ARG A 113 16.47 11.47 -6.16
CA ARG A 113 15.01 11.59 -6.15
C ARG A 113 14.44 10.91 -4.91
N ALA A 114 13.39 11.49 -4.33
CA ALA A 114 12.65 10.84 -3.25
C ALA A 114 11.93 9.61 -3.80
N SER A 115 12.16 8.45 -3.18
CA SER A 115 11.66 7.18 -3.68
C SER A 115 11.38 6.18 -2.56
N VAL A 116 10.60 5.15 -2.88
CA VAL A 116 10.34 4.00 -2.02
C VAL A 116 10.68 2.73 -2.80
N HIS A 117 11.46 1.86 -2.18
CA HIS A 117 11.56 0.47 -2.59
C HIS A 117 10.46 -0.32 -1.91
N PHE A 118 9.32 -0.45 -2.60
CA PHE A 118 8.19 -1.19 -2.08
C PHE A 118 8.49 -2.69 -2.17
N LEU A 119 8.79 -3.30 -1.02
CA LEU A 119 8.97 -4.73 -0.87
C LEU A 119 7.78 -5.31 -0.13
N ALA A 120 7.12 -6.29 -0.74
CA ALA A 120 6.08 -7.09 -0.09
C ALA A 120 6.38 -8.58 -0.19
N LEU A 121 6.09 -9.28 0.89
CA LEU A 121 6.08 -10.74 0.97
C LEU A 121 4.64 -11.22 1.06
N GLN A 122 4.33 -12.31 0.39
CA GLN A 122 3.00 -12.89 0.38
C GLN A 122 3.02 -14.39 0.06
N SER A 123 2.07 -15.14 0.63
CA SER A 123 1.97 -16.60 0.45
C SER A 123 1.78 -17.02 -1.00
N GLY A 124 1.22 -16.14 -1.83
CA GLY A 124 1.22 -16.30 -3.28
C GLY A 124 1.00 -14.96 -3.97
N ILE A 125 1.40 -14.85 -5.24
CA ILE A 125 1.32 -13.57 -5.97
C ILE A 125 -0.11 -13.00 -6.03
N GLY A 126 -1.13 -13.87 -5.99
CA GLY A 126 -2.54 -13.47 -5.95
C GLY A 126 -2.89 -12.56 -4.76
N GLU A 127 -2.23 -12.70 -3.62
CA GLU A 127 -2.44 -11.82 -2.46
C GLU A 127 -1.97 -10.39 -2.74
N PHE A 128 -0.84 -10.24 -3.44
CA PHE A 128 -0.35 -8.93 -3.86
C PHE A 128 -1.24 -8.34 -4.95
N VAL A 129 -1.68 -9.15 -5.93
CA VAL A 129 -2.59 -8.72 -6.99
C VAL A 129 -3.91 -8.20 -6.40
N ALA A 130 -4.55 -8.97 -5.50
CA ALA A 130 -5.78 -8.54 -4.82
C ALA A 130 -5.59 -7.23 -4.03
N THR A 131 -4.44 -7.08 -3.36
CA THR A 131 -4.10 -5.83 -2.67
C THR A 131 -3.97 -4.68 -3.67
N ARG A 132 -3.29 -4.89 -4.80
CA ARG A 132 -3.06 -3.89 -5.84
C ARG A 132 -4.36 -3.46 -6.53
N GLU A 133 -5.25 -4.39 -6.80
CA GLU A 133 -6.58 -4.15 -7.37
C GLU A 133 -7.42 -3.27 -6.46
N ALA A 134 -7.50 -3.59 -5.16
CA ALA A 134 -8.17 -2.74 -4.18
C ALA A 134 -7.54 -1.34 -4.13
N MET A 135 -6.21 -1.26 -4.19
CA MET A 135 -5.47 -0.01 -4.22
C MET A 135 -5.75 0.84 -5.46
N ASN A 136 -6.07 0.23 -6.61
CA ASN A 136 -6.46 0.93 -7.83
C ASN A 136 -7.84 1.61 -7.67
N GLY A 137 -8.73 1.07 -6.85
CA GLY A 137 -10.06 1.65 -6.59
C GLY A 137 -10.84 1.91 -7.89
N THR A 138 -10.83 0.94 -8.81
CA THR A 138 -11.47 1.11 -10.13
C THR A 138 -12.98 1.29 -10.02
N ASP A 139 -13.59 0.67 -9.01
CA ASP A 139 -14.99 0.83 -8.63
C ASP A 139 -15.31 2.27 -8.21
N ALA A 140 -14.48 2.86 -7.35
CA ALA A 140 -14.60 4.26 -6.96
C ALA A 140 -14.49 5.19 -8.19
N ALA A 141 -13.56 4.90 -9.11
CA ALA A 141 -13.34 5.68 -10.31
C ALA A 141 -14.44 5.51 -11.37
N SER A 142 -15.11 4.36 -11.45
CA SER A 142 -16.23 4.15 -12.36
C SER A 142 -17.53 4.76 -11.86
N GLU A 143 -17.69 4.89 -10.55
CA GLU A 143 -18.97 5.20 -9.92
C GLU A 143 -19.04 6.58 -9.26
N GLY A 144 -17.93 7.32 -9.20
CA GLY A 144 -17.83 8.59 -8.49
C GLY A 144 -17.10 9.69 -9.26
N ALA A 145 -16.84 10.79 -8.56
CA ALA A 145 -16.13 11.96 -9.09
C ALA A 145 -14.59 11.84 -8.95
N VAL A 146 -14.07 10.65 -8.67
CA VAL A 146 -12.64 10.38 -8.55
C VAL A 146 -12.07 9.85 -9.86
N GLY A 147 -10.85 10.26 -10.20
CA GLY A 147 -10.16 9.76 -11.39
C GLY A 147 -9.50 8.40 -11.14
N GLN A 148 -8.90 7.84 -12.19
CA GLN A 148 -8.06 6.64 -12.04
C GLN A 148 -6.82 6.87 -11.14
N ARG A 149 -6.37 8.13 -11.04
CA ARG A 149 -5.22 8.53 -10.22
C ARG A 149 -5.53 9.73 -9.34
N THR A 150 -6.21 10.73 -9.89
CA THR A 150 -6.60 11.96 -9.18
C THR A 150 -7.66 11.67 -8.13
N ASN A 151 -7.44 12.16 -6.90
CA ASN A 151 -8.30 11.95 -5.73
C ASN A 151 -8.56 10.48 -5.38
N ASN A 152 -7.78 9.55 -5.94
CA ASN A 152 -7.93 8.11 -5.77
C ASN A 152 -6.80 7.57 -4.89
N GLY A 153 -6.82 7.98 -3.64
CA GLY A 153 -5.72 7.83 -2.71
C GLY A 153 -4.47 8.57 -3.15
N ILE A 154 -3.30 7.98 -2.91
CA ILE A 154 -2.00 8.59 -3.20
C ILE A 154 -1.45 8.27 -4.60
N LEU A 155 -2.25 7.70 -5.49
CA LEU A 155 -1.76 7.22 -6.79
C LEU A 155 -1.17 8.34 -7.66
N GLN A 156 -1.71 9.56 -7.58
CA GLN A 156 -1.23 10.71 -8.35
C GLN A 156 0.20 11.14 -8.00
N TYR A 157 0.69 10.82 -6.79
CA TYR A 157 2.00 11.26 -6.30
C TYR A 157 3.11 10.24 -6.51
N MET A 158 2.82 9.11 -7.17
CA MET A 158 3.77 8.01 -7.34
C MET A 158 3.92 7.59 -8.80
N SER A 159 5.16 7.41 -9.24
CA SER A 159 5.51 6.76 -10.50
C SER A 159 6.24 5.45 -10.20
N VAL A 160 5.79 4.35 -10.81
CA VAL A 160 6.47 3.06 -10.63
C VAL A 160 7.37 2.82 -11.83
N GLU A 161 8.67 2.86 -11.58
CA GLU A 161 9.69 2.80 -12.63
C GLU A 161 10.02 1.36 -13.02
N ARG A 162 10.05 0.46 -12.03
CA ARG A 162 10.45 -0.94 -12.21
C ARG A 162 9.67 -1.85 -11.28
N ARG A 163 9.44 -3.08 -11.73
CA ARG A 163 8.79 -4.13 -10.94
C ARG A 163 9.52 -5.46 -11.11
N GLY A 164 9.53 -6.26 -10.05
CA GLY A 164 10.02 -7.63 -10.07
C GLY A 164 9.17 -8.51 -9.16
N ASN A 165 8.94 -9.75 -9.59
CA ASN A 165 8.29 -10.78 -8.79
C ASN A 165 9.24 -11.97 -8.65
N TYR A 166 9.38 -12.47 -7.44
CA TYR A 166 10.35 -13.51 -7.11
C TYR A 166 9.71 -14.57 -6.23
N LEU A 167 10.18 -15.80 -6.38
CA LEU A 167 9.91 -16.87 -5.43
C LEU A 167 11.10 -16.95 -4.47
N LEU A 168 10.82 -16.85 -3.17
CA LEU A 168 11.83 -17.00 -2.13
C LEU A 168 11.72 -18.41 -1.55
N PRO A 169 12.78 -19.22 -1.64
CA PRO A 169 12.76 -20.57 -1.08
C PRO A 169 12.69 -20.54 0.46
N PRO A 170 12.30 -21.67 1.07
CA PRO A 170 12.41 -21.89 2.50
C PRO A 170 13.82 -21.60 3.01
N ARG A 171 13.93 -21.16 4.27
CA ARG A 171 15.22 -20.76 4.85
C ARG A 171 16.26 -21.88 4.80
N GLU A 172 15.86 -23.12 5.01
CA GLU A 172 16.74 -24.30 4.97
C GLU A 172 17.38 -24.56 3.60
N HIS A 173 16.80 -24.01 2.53
CA HIS A 173 17.31 -24.11 1.16
C HIS A 173 18.02 -22.86 0.67
N ARG A 174 18.11 -21.80 1.50
CA ARG A 174 18.86 -20.59 1.15
C ARG A 174 20.34 -20.83 1.40
N ALA A 175 21.12 -20.84 0.32
CA ALA A 175 22.58 -20.88 0.42
C ALA A 175 23.14 -19.45 0.48
N LEU A 176 24.04 -19.20 1.43
CA LEU A 176 24.93 -18.05 1.38
C LEU A 176 26.08 -18.40 0.43
N PRO A 177 26.38 -17.61 -0.62
CA PRO A 177 27.55 -17.86 -1.45
C PRO A 177 28.81 -17.86 -0.57
N GLY A 178 29.76 -18.76 -0.89
CA GLY A 178 31.04 -18.79 -0.20
C GLY A 178 31.77 -17.45 -0.35
N PRO A 179 32.69 -17.10 0.56
CA PRO A 179 33.37 -15.79 0.57
C PRO A 179 34.25 -15.49 -0.65
N ARG A 180 34.35 -16.42 -1.61
CA ARG A 180 35.08 -16.30 -2.88
C ARG A 180 34.22 -16.92 -4.01
N PRO A 181 33.23 -16.17 -4.52
CA PRO A 181 32.38 -16.60 -5.63
C PRO A 181 33.14 -16.68 -6.96
#